data_AF-A0A7V8NPW1-F1
#
_entry.id   AF-A0A7V8NPW1-F1
#
_cell.length_a   1.000
_cell.length_b   1.000
_cell.length_c   1.000
_cell.angle_alpha   90.00
_cell.angle_beta   90.00
_cell.angle_gamma   90.00
#
_symmetry.space_group_name_H-M   'P 1'
#
loop_
_entity.id
_entity.type
_entity.pdbx_description
1 polymer ?
#
loop_
_entity_poly.entity_id
_entity_poly.type
_entity_poly.pdbx_seq_one_letter_code
_entity_poly.pdbx_strand_id
1 'polypeptide(L)'
;MTMKSRKTRAIAGVLLLGAGFLLTSRKPYREKTYLIPSGGCRLETAIFDKGDARPQGTVVLFPGLVANKKVMAFLAGGFAEQNLRVYVP
;
A
#
# COMPACT_ATOMS: atom_id res chain seq x y z
N MET A 1 41.94 9.16 16.04
CA MET A 1 40.49 8.83 16.03
C MET A 1 40.23 7.70 17.01
N THR A 2 39.66 8.00 18.17
CA THR A 2 39.45 7.03 19.26
C THR A 2 38.36 6.02 18.90
N MET A 3 38.57 4.75 19.25
CA MET A 3 37.72 3.58 18.92
C MET A 3 36.22 3.77 19.28
N LYS A 4 35.93 4.67 20.22
CA LYS A 4 34.58 5.08 20.66
C LYS A 4 33.78 5.83 19.59
N SER A 5 34.45 6.62 18.74
CA SER A 5 33.81 7.37 17.64
C SER A 5 33.40 6.47 16.46
N ARG A 6 34.10 5.35 16.26
CA ARG A 6 33.80 4.39 15.19
C ARG A 6 32.55 3.56 15.51
N LYS A 7 32.40 3.14 16.78
CA LYS A 7 31.23 2.38 17.26
C LYS A 7 29.93 3.21 17.24
N THR A 8 30.01 4.48 17.64
CA THR A 8 28.85 5.39 17.66
C THR A 8 28.32 5.69 16.26
N ARG A 9 29.19 5.88 15.27
CA ARG A 9 28.80 6.03 13.86
C ARG A 9 28.14 4.77 13.30
N ALA A 10 28.65 3.59 13.63
CA ALA A 10 28.05 2.33 13.19
C ALA A 10 26.64 2.14 13.76
N ILE A 11 26.45 2.43 15.06
CA ILE A 11 25.14 2.35 15.71
C ILE A 11 24.15 3.34 15.09
N ALA A 12 24.59 4.58 14.84
CA ALA A 12 23.76 5.59 14.18
C ALA A 12 23.35 5.17 12.76
N GLY A 13 24.25 4.54 12.00
CA GLY A 13 23.96 4.01 10.67
C GLY A 13 22.92 2.89 10.70
N VAL A 14 23.02 1.94 11.63
CA VAL A 14 22.03 0.86 11.79
C VAL A 14 20.66 1.43 12.19
N LEU A 15 20.63 2.43 13.08
CA LEU A 15 19.40 3.11 13.48
C LEU A 15 18.73 3.83 12.31
N LEU A 16 19.49 4.53 11.47
CA LEU A 16 18.97 5.22 10.30
C LEU A 16 18.41 4.25 9.25
N LEU A 17 19.09 3.11 9.02
CA LEU A 17 18.59 2.07 8.13
C LEU A 17 17.30 1.43 8.67
N GLY A 18 17.25 1.14 9.97
CA GLY A 18 16.05 0.60 10.61
C GLY A 18 14.87 1.58 10.55
N ALA A 19 15.11 2.87 10.79
CA ALA A 19 14.10 3.92 10.68
C ALA A 19 13.58 4.08 9.25
N GLY A 20 14.47 4.09 8.25
CA GLY A 20 14.08 4.15 6.83
C GLY A 20 13.25 2.95 6.40
N PHE A 21 13.60 1.75 6.87
CA PHE A 21 12.83 0.53 6.61
C PHE A 21 11.41 0.60 7.22
N LEU A 22 11.29 1.08 8.45
CA LEU A 22 10.00 1.25 9.12
C LEU A 22 9.10 2.26 8.41
N LEU A 23 9.67 3.37 7.92
CA LEU A 23 8.94 4.39 7.18
C LEU A 23 8.41 3.85 5.84
N THR A 24 9.22 3.10 5.10
CA THR A 24 8.82 2.45 3.84
C THR A 24 7.77 1.35 4.06
N SER A 25 7.81 0.66 5.21
CA SER A 25 6.89 -0.44 5.50
C SER A 25 5.49 0.01 5.89
N ARG A 26 5.32 1.26 6.35
CA ARG A 26 3.99 1.83 6.63
C ARG A 26 3.26 2.13 5.33
N LYS A 27 2.57 1.13 4.79
CA LYS A 27 1.60 1.34 3.72
C LYS A 27 0.50 2.29 4.22
N PRO A 28 0.30 3.47 3.59
CA PRO A 28 -0.70 4.45 4.03
C PRO A 28 -2.14 4.03 3.71
N TYR A 29 -2.34 2.87 3.09
CA TYR A 29 -3.63 2.35 2.66
C TYR A 29 -3.80 0.88 3.11
N ARG A 30 -5.04 0.52 3.44
CA ARG A 30 -5.45 -0.87 3.71
C ARG A 30 -5.98 -1.49 2.44
N GLU A 31 -5.39 -2.62 2.04
CA GLU A 31 -5.89 -3.48 0.98
C GLU A 31 -6.75 -4.58 1.62
N LYS A 32 -8.00 -4.70 1.16
CA LYS A 32 -8.88 -5.81 1.53
C LYS A 32 -9.42 -6.46 0.27
N THR A 33 -9.10 -7.73 0.09
CA THR A 33 -9.61 -8.53 -1.02
C THR A 33 -10.90 -9.20 -0.58
N TYR A 34 -11.97 -8.98 -1.34
CA TYR A 34 -13.27 -9.60 -1.15
C TYR A 34 -13.58 -10.51 -2.34
N LEU A 35 -14.18 -11.66 -2.06
CA LEU A 35 -14.71 -12.55 -3.09
C LEU A 35 -16.20 -12.26 -3.21
N ILE A 36 -16.59 -11.57 -4.28
CA ILE A 36 -17.99 -11.22 -4.53
C ILE A 36 -18.64 -12.37 -5.33
N PRO A 37 -19.71 -13.00 -4.82
CA PRO A 37 -20.45 -14.01 -5.57
C PRO A 37 -21.29 -13.33 -6.65
N SER A 38 -20.89 -13.47 -7.91
CA SER A 38 -21.61 -12.90 -9.07
C SER A 38 -22.15 -14.02 -9.96
N GLY A 39 -23.32 -14.55 -9.63
CA GLY A 39 -24.14 -15.39 -10.52
C GLY A 39 -23.47 -16.65 -11.08
N GLY A 40 -22.47 -17.22 -10.38
CA GLY A 40 -21.75 -18.44 -10.80
C GLY A 40 -20.24 -18.31 -10.89
N CYS A 41 -19.70 -17.08 -10.87
CA CYS A 41 -18.26 -16.81 -10.79
C CYS A 41 -17.92 -16.10 -9.47
N ARG A 42 -16.76 -16.41 -8.89
CA ARG A 42 -16.19 -15.68 -7.76
C ARG A 42 -15.34 -14.54 -8.32
N LEU A 43 -15.85 -13.32 -8.24
CA LEU A 43 -15.10 -12.13 -8.65
C LEU A 43 -14.22 -11.67 -7.48
N GLU A 44 -12.91 -11.66 -7.68
CA GLU A 44 -11.96 -11.20 -6.68
C GLU A 44 -11.83 -9.68 -6.76
N THR A 45 -12.53 -8.97 -5.88
CA THR A 45 -12.51 -7.51 -5.84
C THR A 45 -11.62 -7.01 -4.70
N ALA A 46 -10.55 -6.28 -5.03
CA ALA A 46 -9.71 -5.61 -4.05
C ALA A 46 -10.24 -4.20 -3.75
N ILE A 47 -10.37 -3.87 -2.47
CA ILE A 47 -10.77 -2.56 -1.98
C ILE A 47 -9.57 -1.90 -1.30
N PHE A 48 -9.23 -0.70 -1.73
CA PHE A 48 -8.18 0.13 -1.14
C PHE A 48 -8.81 1.33 -0.45
N ASP A 49 -8.52 1.47 0.85
CA ASP A 49 -9.04 2.57 1.67
C ASP A 49 -7.93 3.17 2.56
N LYS A 50 -7.98 4.48 2.77
CA LYS A 50 -7.11 5.21 3.69
C LYS A 50 -7.68 5.04 5.08
N GLY A 51 -7.30 3.94 5.73
CA GLY A 51 -8.03 3.30 6.85
C GLY A 51 -8.62 4.19 7.96
N ASP A 52 -8.03 5.36 8.24
CA ASP A 52 -8.42 6.23 9.36
C ASP A 52 -9.27 7.46 8.95
N ALA A 53 -9.52 7.67 7.65
CA ALA A 53 -10.27 8.82 7.14
C ALA A 53 -11.58 8.40 6.46
N ARG A 54 -12.64 9.23 6.58
CA ARG A 54 -13.82 9.07 5.71
C ARG A 54 -13.39 9.35 4.27
N PRO A 55 -13.65 8.43 3.31
CA PRO A 55 -13.31 8.65 1.92
C PRO A 55 -14.00 9.90 1.38
N GLN A 56 -13.26 10.72 0.63
CA GLN A 56 -13.81 11.92 -0.01
C GLN A 56 -14.56 11.60 -1.31
N GLY A 57 -14.30 10.43 -1.88
CA GLY A 57 -14.88 9.99 -3.15
C GLY A 57 -14.61 8.50 -3.39
N THR A 58 -15.16 7.98 -4.49
CA THR A 58 -15.02 6.58 -4.88
C THR A 58 -14.50 6.48 -6.31
N VAL A 59 -13.55 5.57 -6.54
CA VAL A 59 -13.01 5.22 -7.86
C VAL A 59 -13.23 3.74 -8.09
N VAL A 60 -13.69 3.37 -9.28
CA VAL A 60 -13.74 1.97 -9.71
C VAL A 60 -12.73 1.79 -10.84
N LEU A 61 -11.74 0.93 -10.62
CA LEU A 61 -10.59 0.72 -11.48
C LEU A 61 -10.76 -0.61 -12.21
N PHE A 62 -11.22 -0.53 -13.45
CA PHE A 62 -11.41 -1.72 -14.28
C PHE A 62 -10.08 -2.16 -14.90
N PRO A 63 -9.71 -3.45 -14.79
CA PRO A 63 -8.53 -3.98 -15.45
C PRO A 63 -8.72 -3.96 -16.97
N GLY A 64 -7.69 -3.49 -17.69
CA GLY A 64 -7.59 -3.69 -19.14
C GLY A 64 -7.28 -5.14 -19.52
N LEU A 65 -7.27 -5.45 -20.82
CA LEU A 65 -6.84 -6.75 -21.34
C LEU A 65 -5.44 -7.09 -20.81
N VAL A 66 -5.31 -8.24 -20.15
CA VAL A 66 -4.04 -8.75 -19.58
C VAL A 66 -3.48 -7.87 -18.44
N ALA A 67 -4.30 -7.03 -17.79
CA ALA A 67 -3.85 -6.25 -16.65
C ALA A 67 -3.46 -7.16 -15.46
N ASN A 68 -2.33 -6.84 -14.83
CA ASN A 68 -1.81 -7.58 -13.69
C ASN A 68 -2.26 -6.94 -12.37
N LYS A 69 -2.63 -7.77 -11.39
CA LYS A 69 -2.99 -7.34 -10.02
C LYS A 69 -1.97 -6.38 -9.41
N LYS A 70 -0.67 -6.56 -9.67
CA LYS A 70 0.38 -5.66 -9.18
C LYS A 70 0.26 -4.23 -9.74
N VAL A 71 -0.02 -4.10 -11.03
CA VAL A 71 -0.16 -2.78 -11.68
C VAL A 71 -1.43 -2.10 -11.18
N MET A 72 -2.52 -2.86 -11.07
CA MET A 72 -3.79 -2.34 -10.54
C MET A 72 -3.67 -1.91 -9.08
N ALA A 73 -2.97 -2.69 -8.24
CA ALA A 73 -2.74 -2.34 -6.84
C ALA A 73 -1.85 -1.10 -6.67
N PHE A 74 -0.87 -0.90 -7.57
CA PHE A 74 -0.05 0.32 -7.57
C PHE A 74 -0.89 1.56 -7.89
N LEU A 75 -1.71 1.50 -8.94
CA LEU A 75 -2.61 2.59 -9.31
C LEU A 75 -3.65 2.86 -8.22
N ALA A 76 -4.27 1.81 -7.67
CA ALA A 76 -5.24 1.93 -6.60
C ALA A 76 -4.62 2.52 -5.31
N GLY A 77 -3.37 2.17 -5.00
CA GLY A 77 -2.61 2.78 -3.90
C GLY A 77 -2.47 4.30 -4.06
N GLY A 78 -2.14 4.77 -5.27
CA GLY A 78 -2.02 6.21 -5.54
C GLY A 78 -3.33 6.98 -5.36
N PHE A 79 -4.47 6.41 -5.78
CA PHE A 79 -5.79 7.01 -5.52
C PHE A 79 -6.18 6.92 -4.04
N ALA A 80 -5.85 5.83 -3.36
CA ALA A 80 -6.11 5.68 -1.92
C ALA A 80 -5.31 6.70 -1.08
N GLU A 81 -4.08 7.03 -1.47
CA GLU A 81 -3.30 8.09 -0.82
C GLU A 81 -3.99 9.46 -0.88
N GLN A 82 -4.71 9.72 -1.98
CA GLN A 82 -5.54 10.92 -2.17
C GLN A 82 -6.87 10.87 -1.40
N ASN A 83 -7.05 9.91 -0.48
CA ASN A 83 -8.25 9.74 0.34
C ASN A 83 -9.52 9.37 -0.46
N LEU A 84 -9.32 8.65 -1.56
CA LEU A 84 -10.39 8.05 -2.36
C LEU A 84 -10.51 6.56 -2.04
N ARG A 85 -11.73 6.05 -1.96
CA ARG A 85 -11.96 4.61 -1.84
C ARG A 85 -11.91 3.99 -3.24
N VAL A 86 -11.03 3.01 -3.44
CA VAL A 86 -10.83 2.40 -4.75
C VAL A 86 -11.33 0.96 -4.75
N TYR A 87 -12.14 0.61 -5.74
CA TYR A 87 -12.61 -0.74 -6.00
C TYR A 87 -11.93 -1.26 -7.26
N VAL A 88 -11.22 -2.38 -7.15
CA VAL A 88 -10.57 -3.07 -8.27
C VAL A 88 -11.26 -4.43 -8.41
N PRO A 89 -12.29 -4.56 -9.25
CA PRO A 89 -12.93 -5.83 -9.54
C PRO A 89 -12.02 -6.82 -10.27
#